data_AF-A0A2L0B054-F1
#
_entry.id   AF-A0A2L0B054-F1
#
_cell.length_a   1.000
_cell.length_b   1.000
_cell.length_c   1.000
_cell.angle_alpha   90.00
_cell.angle_beta   90.00
_cell.angle_gamma   90.00
#
_symmetry.space_group_name_H-M   'P 1'
#
loop_
_entity.id
_entity.type
_entity.pdbx_description
1 polymer ?
#
loop_
_entity_poly.entity_id
_entity_poly.type
_entity_poly.pdbx_seq_one_letter_code
_entity_poly.pdbx_strand_id
1 'polypeptide(L)'
;ISHYYLIVVPEDPLQPDMEPDQYLTGTLIENNKKIDGKAPNLPYIAAKFPQRNIPYTYHLGTNEQVDNFKNYKLENGKRYRIFVRAVVDTPQKHLYTSSPFSEYLSLDMREVPPGEPPKRPNPFSPSDNDVKVSSQKKDPGMVWIVAPVIAVLLLSLIFLVIFIFRRRRHPCKNPDQAAVTRPLIAADLNNSVAPSDPVEMRRLNFQTPGMISHPPISVTELAAHIERLKAGDNLKFSQEYESIEPGQQFTWDHSNMDVNKPKNRYANVIAYDHSRVILPSEDGVLGSDYINANY
;
A
#
# COMPACT_ATOMS: atom_id res chain seq x y z
N ILE A 1 -5.27 -24.55 10.84
CA ILE A 1 -5.49 -23.82 12.12
C ILE A 1 -4.96 -24.71 13.22
N SER A 2 -4.03 -24.23 14.04
CA SER A 2 -3.50 -24.99 15.17
C SER A 2 -4.37 -24.80 16.41
N HIS A 3 -4.71 -23.54 16.72
CA HIS A 3 -5.50 -23.17 17.89
C HIS A 3 -6.27 -21.87 17.65
N TYR A 4 -7.21 -21.61 18.54
CA TYR A 4 -7.98 -20.38 18.63
C TYR A 4 -7.63 -19.64 19.92
N TYR A 5 -7.57 -18.32 19.84
CA TYR A 5 -7.54 -17.43 20.99
C TYR A 5 -8.87 -16.73 21.15
N LEU A 6 -9.33 -16.61 22.38
CA LEU A 6 -10.43 -15.72 22.76
C LEU A 6 -9.83 -14.45 23.37
N ILE A 7 -10.01 -13.32 22.70
CA ILE A 7 -9.46 -12.03 23.10
C ILE A 7 -10.58 -11.19 23.70
N VAL A 8 -10.30 -10.56 24.83
CA VAL A 8 -11.17 -9.60 25.50
C VAL A 8 -10.53 -8.22 25.39
N VAL A 9 -11.32 -7.26 24.88
CA VAL A 9 -10.91 -5.87 24.70
C VAL A 9 -11.81 -4.99 25.56
N PRO A 10 -11.31 -4.40 26.67
CA PRO A 10 -12.06 -3.40 27.41
C PRO A 10 -12.25 -2.13 26.57
N GLU A 11 -13.40 -1.50 26.69
CA GLU A 11 -13.67 -0.20 26.07
C GLU A 11 -12.83 0.89 26.76
N ASP A 12 -12.03 1.61 25.99
CA ASP A 12 -11.28 2.78 26.43
C ASP A 12 -11.67 3.98 25.56
N PRO A 13 -12.38 4.99 26.11
CA PRO A 13 -12.84 6.15 25.34
C PRO A 13 -11.69 7.04 24.84
N LEU A 14 -10.47 6.82 25.32
CA LEU A 14 -9.27 7.57 24.90
C LEU A 14 -8.47 6.86 23.80
N GLN A 15 -8.80 5.60 23.47
CA GLN A 15 -8.16 4.86 22.39
C GLN A 15 -9.01 4.87 21.11
N PRO A 16 -8.38 4.95 19.93
CA PRO A 16 -9.10 4.78 18.67
C PRO A 16 -9.69 3.37 18.55
N ASP A 17 -10.86 3.24 17.92
CA ASP A 17 -11.47 1.94 17.58
C ASP A 17 -10.56 1.17 16.61
N MET A 18 -9.69 0.31 17.17
CA MET A 18 -8.81 -0.57 16.40
C MET A 18 -9.60 -1.79 15.92
N GLU A 19 -9.34 -2.24 14.69
CA GLU A 19 -9.93 -3.48 14.18
C GLU A 19 -9.30 -4.73 14.82
N PRO A 20 -10.01 -5.88 14.87
CA PRO A 20 -9.51 -7.11 15.50
C PRO A 20 -8.13 -7.57 15.00
N ASP A 21 -7.81 -7.34 13.72
CA ASP A 21 -6.54 -7.76 13.13
C ASP A 21 -5.34 -6.87 13.49
N GLN A 22 -5.60 -5.66 14.00
CA GLN A 22 -4.55 -4.72 14.42
C GLN A 22 -3.94 -5.09 15.78
N TYR A 23 -4.64 -5.90 16.59
CA TYR A 23 -4.10 -6.37 17.88
C TYR A 23 -3.04 -7.44 17.65
N LEU A 24 -1.76 -7.15 17.83
CA LEU A 24 -0.70 -8.14 17.60
C LEU A 24 -0.70 -9.23 18.70
N THR A 25 -0.56 -10.50 18.30
CA THR A 25 -0.55 -11.64 19.23
C THR A 25 0.56 -11.53 20.28
N GLY A 26 1.74 -11.04 19.90
CA GLY A 26 2.86 -10.81 20.84
C GLY A 26 2.50 -9.82 21.94
N THR A 27 1.91 -8.68 21.57
CA THR A 27 1.44 -7.65 22.50
C THR A 27 0.37 -8.17 23.44
N LEU A 28 -0.58 -8.97 22.94
CA LEU A 28 -1.63 -9.58 23.78
C LEU A 28 -1.06 -10.56 24.81
N ILE A 29 -0.03 -11.33 24.44
CA ILE A 29 0.67 -12.24 25.37
C ILE A 29 1.43 -11.44 26.45
N GLU A 30 2.05 -10.32 26.08
CA GLU A 30 2.68 -9.43 27.05
C GLU A 30 1.67 -8.77 27.99
N ASN A 31 0.52 -8.35 27.47
CA ASN A 31 -0.54 -7.72 28.26
C ASN A 31 -1.06 -8.66 29.35
N ASN A 32 -1.21 -9.95 29.06
CA ASN A 32 -1.57 -10.95 30.07
C ASN A 32 -0.62 -10.95 31.27
N LYS A 33 0.68 -10.66 31.09
CA LYS A 33 1.63 -10.58 32.21
C LYS A 33 1.50 -9.26 32.98
N LYS A 34 1.06 -8.18 32.32
CA LYS A 34 0.93 -6.83 32.90
C LYS A 34 -0.37 -6.64 33.68
N ILE A 35 -1.43 -7.37 33.34
CA ILE A 35 -2.76 -7.19 33.97
C ILE A 35 -2.75 -7.60 35.45
N ASP A 36 -2.02 -8.64 35.83
CA ASP A 36 -1.85 -9.03 37.23
C ASP A 36 -1.16 -7.94 38.09
N GLY A 37 -0.62 -6.87 37.47
CA GLY A 37 0.23 -5.86 38.09
C GLY A 37 -0.30 -4.42 38.16
N LYS A 38 -1.60 -4.14 37.89
CA LYS A 38 -2.31 -2.82 37.98
C LYS A 38 -2.71 -2.12 36.66
N ALA A 39 -2.91 -2.83 35.55
CA ALA A 39 -3.43 -2.23 34.31
C ALA A 39 -4.68 -2.95 33.80
N PRO A 40 -5.89 -2.68 34.35
CA PRO A 40 -7.12 -3.41 34.02
C PRO A 40 -7.70 -3.09 32.63
N ASN A 41 -7.22 -2.04 31.94
CA ASN A 41 -7.75 -1.58 30.65
C ASN A 41 -6.96 -2.10 29.43
N LEU A 42 -6.17 -3.16 29.57
CA LEU A 42 -5.42 -3.71 28.44
C LEU A 42 -6.18 -4.87 27.77
N PRO A 43 -6.13 -4.97 26.44
CA PRO A 43 -6.66 -6.11 25.71
C PRO A 43 -5.82 -7.35 25.99
N TYR A 44 -6.46 -8.50 26.17
CA TYR A 44 -5.80 -9.70 26.66
C TYR A 44 -6.43 -11.00 26.15
N ILE A 45 -5.69 -12.10 26.23
CA ILE A 45 -6.18 -13.42 25.83
C ILE A 45 -6.79 -14.08 27.07
N ALA A 46 -8.10 -14.26 27.07
CA ALA A 46 -8.83 -14.91 28.16
C ALA A 46 -8.67 -16.44 28.14
N ALA A 47 -8.60 -17.03 26.94
CA ALA A 47 -8.47 -18.47 26.77
C ALA A 47 -7.81 -18.86 25.44
N LYS A 48 -7.20 -20.05 25.44
CA LYS A 48 -6.69 -20.73 24.26
C LYS A 48 -7.45 -22.04 24.06
N PHE A 49 -7.93 -22.29 22.85
CA PHE A 49 -8.66 -23.52 22.51
C PHE A 49 -7.94 -24.30 21.39
N PRO A 50 -7.72 -25.61 21.53
CA PRO A 50 -7.29 -26.45 20.43
C PRO A 50 -8.31 -26.45 19.29
N GLN A 51 -7.87 -26.63 18.04
CA GLN A 51 -8.74 -26.59 16.86
C GLN A 51 -10.01 -27.46 16.98
N ARG A 52 -9.89 -28.65 17.57
CA ARG A 52 -10.98 -29.63 17.68
C ARG A 52 -11.83 -29.47 18.95
N ASN A 53 -11.40 -28.64 19.90
CA ASN A 53 -11.95 -28.59 21.26
C ASN A 53 -12.39 -27.16 21.64
N ILE A 54 -12.96 -26.40 20.70
CA ILE A 54 -13.59 -25.13 21.04
C ILE A 54 -14.98 -25.40 21.66
N PRO A 55 -15.24 -24.94 22.90
CA PRO A 55 -16.50 -25.19 23.58
C PRO A 55 -17.65 -24.43 22.90
N TYR A 56 -18.88 -24.93 23.10
CA TYR A 56 -20.07 -24.28 22.56
C TYR A 56 -20.39 -22.97 23.30
N THR A 57 -20.22 -22.97 24.62
CA THR A 57 -20.36 -21.80 25.49
C THR A 57 -19.07 -21.63 26.28
N TYR A 58 -18.70 -20.37 26.52
CA TYR A 58 -17.58 -20.02 27.38
C TYR A 58 -17.99 -18.88 28.29
N HIS A 59 -17.80 -19.06 29.60
CA HIS A 59 -18.13 -18.04 30.59
C HIS A 59 -16.94 -17.09 30.77
N LEU A 60 -17.12 -15.81 30.48
CA LEU A 60 -16.12 -14.77 30.71
C LEU A 60 -16.15 -14.30 32.16
N GLY A 61 -15.00 -13.91 32.71
CA GLY A 61 -14.90 -13.36 34.06
C GLY A 61 -14.79 -14.37 35.21
N THR A 62 -14.48 -15.64 34.94
CA THR A 62 -14.45 -16.69 35.98
C THR A 62 -13.25 -16.61 36.93
N ASN A 63 -12.22 -15.83 36.59
CA ASN A 63 -10.93 -15.74 37.28
C ASN A 63 -10.12 -17.05 37.29
N GLU A 64 -10.48 -17.99 36.42
CA GLU A 64 -9.76 -19.26 36.25
C GLU A 64 -8.61 -19.11 35.26
N GLN A 65 -7.56 -19.93 35.44
CA GLN A 65 -6.39 -19.96 34.56
C GLN A 65 -6.35 -21.28 33.79
N VAL A 66 -6.27 -21.19 32.46
CA VAL A 66 -6.23 -22.33 31.53
C VAL A 66 -5.12 -22.10 30.49
N ASP A 67 -4.24 -23.08 30.30
CA ASP A 67 -3.16 -23.05 29.30
C ASP A 67 -2.31 -21.76 29.31
N ASN A 68 -1.95 -21.28 30.51
CA ASN A 68 -1.20 -20.04 30.80
C ASN A 68 -1.96 -18.72 30.60
N PHE A 69 -3.25 -18.78 30.25
CA PHE A 69 -4.12 -17.61 30.09
C PHE A 69 -5.13 -17.54 31.24
N LYS A 70 -5.40 -16.33 31.75
CA LYS A 70 -6.30 -16.12 32.88
C LYS A 70 -7.53 -15.35 32.41
N ASN A 71 -8.70 -15.86 32.74
CA ASN A 71 -9.98 -15.23 32.45
C ASN A 71 -10.31 -14.19 33.53
N TYR A 72 -9.72 -13.00 33.43
CA TYR A 72 -9.86 -11.97 34.46
C TYR A 72 -11.32 -11.57 34.72
N LYS A 73 -11.65 -11.30 35.99
CA LYS A 73 -12.98 -10.82 36.38
C LYS A 73 -13.33 -9.55 35.63
N LEU A 74 -14.56 -9.49 35.12
CA LEU A 74 -15.11 -8.29 34.51
C LEU A 74 -15.47 -7.28 35.61
N GLU A 75 -15.24 -6.00 35.33
CA GLU A 75 -15.60 -4.91 36.23
C GLU A 75 -17.01 -4.35 35.96
N ASN A 76 -17.70 -3.92 37.01
CA ASN A 76 -19.02 -3.32 36.90
C ASN A 76 -18.93 -1.90 36.31
N GLY A 77 -19.87 -1.54 35.42
CA GLY A 77 -19.86 -0.25 34.71
C GLY A 77 -18.84 -0.13 33.58
N LYS A 78 -18.10 -1.20 33.26
CA LYS A 78 -17.24 -1.27 32.08
C LYS A 78 -17.85 -2.15 31.00
N ARG A 79 -17.61 -1.77 29.74
CA ARG A 79 -17.99 -2.55 28.57
C ARG A 79 -16.75 -3.19 27.95
N TYR A 80 -16.95 -4.34 27.34
CA TYR A 80 -15.93 -5.16 26.72
C TYR A 80 -16.43 -5.61 25.35
N ARG A 81 -15.56 -5.73 24.38
CA ARG A 81 -15.83 -6.46 23.13
C ARG A 81 -14.94 -7.70 23.10
N ILE A 82 -15.40 -8.76 22.45
CA ILE A 82 -14.60 -9.97 22.24
C ILE A 82 -14.45 -10.28 20.77
N PHE A 83 -13.36 -10.97 20.44
CA PHE A 83 -13.21 -11.61 19.14
C PHE A 83 -12.42 -12.90 19.28
N VAL A 84 -12.60 -13.79 18.33
CA VAL A 84 -11.89 -15.07 18.26
C VAL A 84 -10.86 -15.00 17.15
N ARG A 85 -9.61 -15.35 17.45
CA ARG A 85 -8.54 -15.41 16.46
C ARG A 85 -8.13 -16.84 16.19
N ALA A 86 -8.12 -17.24 14.92
CA ALA A 86 -7.59 -18.51 14.48
C ALA A 86 -6.12 -18.35 14.08
N VAL A 87 -5.23 -19.14 14.68
CA VAL A 87 -3.79 -19.12 14.39
C VAL A 87 -3.40 -20.36 13.58
N VAL A 88 -2.49 -20.21 12.63
CA VAL A 88 -1.93 -21.32 11.86
C VAL A 88 -0.44 -21.43 12.16
N ASP A 89 -0.02 -22.62 12.59
CA ASP A 89 1.40 -22.92 12.79
C ASP A 89 2.03 -23.19 11.41
N THR A 90 2.75 -22.21 10.87
CA THR A 90 3.61 -22.42 9.70
C THR A 90 5.05 -22.11 10.06
N PRO A 91 6.04 -22.87 9.58
CA PRO A 91 7.44 -22.78 10.03
C PRO A 91 8.13 -21.44 9.70
N GLN A 92 7.54 -20.60 8.85
CA GLN A 92 8.15 -19.35 8.38
C GLN A 92 7.29 -18.09 8.62
N LYS A 93 6.04 -18.22 9.06
CA LYS A 93 5.15 -17.06 9.26
C LYS A 93 4.05 -17.32 10.30
N HIS A 94 3.82 -16.36 11.19
CA HIS A 94 2.66 -16.34 12.08
C HIS A 94 1.45 -15.85 11.29
N LEU A 95 0.71 -16.77 10.67
CA LEU A 95 -0.55 -16.45 9.98
C LEU A 95 -1.71 -16.54 10.96
N TYR A 96 -2.56 -15.52 10.97
CA TYR A 96 -3.78 -15.50 11.75
C TYR A 96 -4.92 -14.83 10.98
N THR A 97 -6.15 -15.17 11.36
CA THR A 97 -7.36 -14.47 10.94
C THR A 97 -8.24 -14.26 12.16
N SER A 98 -8.85 -13.09 12.29
CA SER A 98 -9.71 -12.76 13.43
C SER A 98 -11.17 -12.70 12.99
N SER A 99 -12.08 -13.04 13.90
CA SER A 99 -13.51 -12.76 13.73
C SER A 99 -13.77 -11.26 13.89
N PRO A 100 -14.91 -10.74 13.39
CA PRO A 100 -15.42 -9.45 13.81
C PRO A 100 -15.56 -9.38 15.34
N PHE A 101 -15.63 -8.16 15.87
CA PHE A 101 -16.01 -7.94 17.25
C PHE A 101 -17.44 -8.41 17.52
N SER A 102 -17.66 -8.91 18.73
CA SER A 102 -18.99 -9.07 19.29
C SER A 102 -19.67 -7.70 19.49
N GLU A 103 -20.97 -7.75 19.74
CA GLU A 103 -21.64 -6.66 20.44
C GLU A 103 -20.96 -6.40 21.80
N TYR A 104 -21.16 -5.19 22.31
CA TYR A 104 -20.62 -4.82 23.61
C TYR A 104 -21.21 -5.68 24.71
N LEU A 105 -20.33 -6.16 25.59
CA LEU A 105 -20.64 -6.97 26.74
C LEU A 105 -20.35 -6.17 28.00
N SER A 106 -21.29 -6.15 28.95
CA SER A 106 -21.07 -5.55 30.26
C SER A 106 -21.88 -6.28 31.33
N LEU A 107 -21.49 -6.13 32.60
CA LEU A 107 -22.17 -6.80 33.72
C LEU A 107 -23.57 -6.23 34.01
N ASP A 108 -23.86 -5.03 33.52
CA ASP A 108 -25.15 -4.34 33.60
C ASP A 108 -26.10 -4.66 32.43
N MET A 109 -25.69 -5.51 31.50
CA MET A 109 -26.58 -5.95 30.42
C MET A 109 -27.76 -6.76 30.96
N ARG A 110 -28.90 -6.63 30.29
CA ARG A 110 -30.07 -7.46 30.56
C ARG A 110 -29.71 -8.92 30.36
N GLU A 111 -30.06 -9.77 31.32
CA GLU A 111 -29.92 -11.22 31.18
C GLU A 111 -30.64 -11.70 29.91
N VAL A 112 -30.01 -12.63 29.20
CA VAL A 112 -30.60 -13.27 28.03
C VAL A 112 -31.96 -13.85 28.45
N PRO A 113 -33.05 -13.57 27.71
CA PRO A 113 -34.35 -14.17 27.99
C PRO A 113 -34.22 -15.70 28.11
N PRO A 114 -34.96 -16.35 29.03
CA PRO A 114 -34.95 -17.80 29.13
C PRO A 114 -35.30 -18.43 27.78
N GLY A 115 -34.37 -19.18 27.20
CA GLY A 115 -34.48 -19.73 25.85
C GLY A 115 -33.43 -20.80 25.58
N GLU A 116 -33.55 -21.50 24.45
CA GLU A 116 -32.54 -22.47 24.04
C GLU A 116 -31.20 -21.75 23.73
N PRO A 117 -30.06 -22.27 24.22
CA PRO A 117 -28.77 -21.60 24.12
C PRO A 117 -28.25 -21.70 22.68
N PRO A 118 -28.20 -20.61 21.89
CA PRO A 118 -28.13 -20.54 20.41
C PRO A 118 -28.30 -21.86 19.62
N LYS A 119 -27.97 -21.96 18.34
CA LYS A 119 -27.58 -23.28 17.77
C LYS A 119 -26.29 -23.03 17.02
N ARG A 120 -25.36 -24.00 16.99
CA ARG A 120 -24.18 -23.87 16.14
C ARG A 120 -24.70 -23.64 14.72
N PRO A 121 -24.28 -22.56 14.04
CA PRO A 121 -24.67 -22.34 12.66
C PRO A 121 -24.33 -23.59 11.86
N ASN A 122 -25.30 -24.16 11.15
CA ASN A 122 -25.01 -25.31 10.32
C ASN A 122 -24.17 -24.82 9.14
N PRO A 123 -22.92 -25.29 8.97
CA PRO A 123 -22.03 -24.81 7.92
C PRO A 123 -22.58 -25.09 6.50
N PHE A 124 -23.60 -25.94 6.37
CA PHE A 124 -24.26 -26.27 5.12
C PHE A 124 -25.60 -25.57 4.90
N SER A 125 -26.10 -24.81 5.90
CA SER A 125 -27.29 -23.97 5.73
C SER A 125 -26.86 -22.54 5.45
N PRO A 126 -27.32 -21.90 4.36
CA PRO A 126 -27.08 -20.48 4.13
C PRO A 126 -27.82 -19.70 5.22
N SER A 127 -27.07 -19.07 6.12
CA SER A 127 -27.60 -18.11 7.08
C SER A 127 -27.41 -16.70 6.53
N ASP A 128 -28.39 -15.81 6.69
CA ASP A 128 -28.27 -14.37 6.33
C ASP A 128 -27.11 -13.64 7.04
N ASN A 129 -26.52 -14.26 8.06
CA ASN A 129 -25.29 -13.84 8.72
C ASN A 129 -24.04 -14.40 8.02
N ASP A 130 -24.00 -14.34 6.68
CA ASP A 130 -22.79 -14.65 5.95
C ASP A 130 -21.67 -13.74 6.48
N VAL A 131 -20.71 -14.36 7.16
CA VAL A 131 -19.39 -13.77 7.38
C VAL A 131 -18.85 -13.55 5.98
N LYS A 132 -18.97 -12.29 5.52
CA LYS A 132 -18.14 -11.78 4.42
C LYS A 132 -16.72 -11.84 4.96
N VAL A 133 -16.11 -13.01 4.87
CA VAL A 133 -14.68 -13.11 4.69
C VAL A 133 -14.44 -12.09 3.59
N SER A 134 -13.63 -11.08 3.85
CA SER A 134 -13.09 -10.24 2.81
C SER A 134 -12.15 -11.09 1.93
N SER A 135 -12.66 -12.19 1.35
CA SER A 135 -12.42 -12.45 -0.05
C SER A 135 -12.80 -11.14 -0.69
N GLN A 136 -11.80 -10.33 -0.99
CA GLN A 136 -11.88 -9.06 -1.71
C GLN A 136 -13.25 -8.98 -2.36
N LYS A 137 -14.13 -8.13 -1.81
CA LYS A 137 -15.27 -7.68 -2.59
C LYS A 137 -14.63 -7.26 -3.90
N LYS A 138 -14.83 -8.05 -4.95
CA LYS A 138 -14.55 -7.61 -6.30
C LYS A 138 -15.63 -6.57 -6.47
N ASP A 139 -15.32 -5.36 -6.04
CA ASP A 139 -16.28 -4.27 -5.99
C ASP A 139 -16.95 -4.23 -7.35
N PRO A 140 -18.28 -4.08 -7.43
CA PRO A 140 -18.92 -3.81 -8.71
C PRO A 140 -18.25 -2.62 -9.41
N GLY A 141 -17.56 -1.73 -8.69
CA GLY A 141 -16.66 -0.70 -9.23
C GLY A 141 -15.48 -1.24 -10.04
N MET A 142 -14.91 -2.39 -9.71
CA MET A 142 -13.81 -3.00 -10.48
C MET A 142 -14.26 -3.40 -11.88
N VAL A 143 -15.49 -3.87 -12.08
CA VAL A 143 -15.99 -4.18 -13.44
C VAL A 143 -16.21 -2.91 -14.24
N TRP A 144 -16.73 -1.85 -13.62
CA TRP A 144 -16.88 -0.53 -14.26
C TRP A 144 -15.54 0.17 -14.54
N ILE A 145 -14.47 -0.17 -13.84
CA ILE A 145 -13.10 0.33 -14.09
C ILE A 145 -12.36 -0.56 -15.09
N VAL A 146 -12.54 -1.88 -15.01
CA VAL A 146 -11.87 -2.86 -15.89
C VAL A 146 -12.49 -2.87 -17.28
N ALA A 147 -13.81 -2.68 -17.43
CA ALA A 147 -14.45 -2.61 -18.73
C ALA A 147 -13.91 -1.49 -19.64
N PRO A 148 -13.77 -0.22 -19.19
CA PRO A 148 -13.16 0.83 -20.00
C PRO A 148 -11.67 0.59 -20.23
N VAL A 149 -10.93 0.01 -19.28
CA VAL A 149 -9.51 -0.35 -19.50
C VAL A 149 -9.38 -1.41 -20.59
N ILE A 150 -10.23 -2.44 -20.57
CA ILE A 150 -10.28 -3.46 -21.63
C ILE A 150 -10.72 -2.84 -22.96
N ALA A 151 -11.70 -1.93 -22.96
CA ALA A 151 -12.12 -1.23 -24.18
C ALA A 151 -11.01 -0.37 -24.77
N VAL A 152 -10.23 0.33 -23.93
CA VAL A 152 -9.07 1.13 -24.35
C VAL A 152 -7.94 0.23 -24.88
N LEU A 153 -7.68 -0.91 -24.24
CA LEU A 153 -6.70 -1.89 -24.73
C LEU A 153 -7.13 -2.53 -26.06
N LEU A 154 -8.41 -2.82 -26.25
CA LEU A 154 -8.93 -3.32 -27.52
C LEU A 154 -8.87 -2.25 -28.61
N LEU A 155 -9.21 -1.00 -28.30
CA LEU A 155 -9.09 0.13 -29.23
C LEU A 155 -7.63 0.39 -29.61
N SER A 156 -6.69 0.36 -28.66
CA SER A 156 -5.27 0.54 -28.94
C SER A 156 -4.72 -0.59 -29.82
N LEU A 157 -5.17 -1.83 -29.60
CA LEU A 157 -4.84 -2.96 -30.46
C LEU A 157 -5.40 -2.79 -31.88
N ILE A 158 -6.65 -2.33 -32.02
CA ILE A 158 -7.25 -2.03 -33.33
C ILE A 158 -6.48 -0.91 -34.04
N PHE A 159 -6.13 0.17 -33.33
CA PHE A 159 -5.30 1.25 -33.89
C PHE A 159 -3.91 0.76 -34.29
N LEU A 160 -3.30 -0.13 -33.52
CA LEU A 160 -2.02 -0.74 -33.86
C LEU A 160 -2.13 -1.60 -35.12
N VAL A 161 -3.19 -2.39 -35.26
CA VAL A 161 -3.46 -3.19 -36.45
C VAL A 161 -3.72 -2.29 -37.66
N ILE A 162 -4.52 -1.24 -37.53
CA ILE A 162 -4.76 -0.25 -38.60
C ILE A 162 -3.46 0.49 -38.96
N PHE A 163 -2.64 0.85 -37.98
CA PHE A 163 -1.34 1.49 -38.18
C PHE A 163 -0.38 0.56 -38.92
N ILE A 164 -0.31 -0.71 -38.54
CA ILE A 164 0.49 -1.71 -39.24
C ILE A 164 -0.06 -1.94 -40.66
N PHE A 165 -1.38 -1.96 -40.85
CA PHE A 165 -1.99 -2.07 -42.18
C PHE A 165 -1.72 -0.83 -43.05
N ARG A 166 -1.80 0.39 -42.50
CA ARG A 166 -1.40 1.62 -43.20
C ARG A 166 0.08 1.61 -43.52
N ARG A 167 0.93 1.18 -42.58
CA ARG A 167 2.38 1.08 -42.77
C ARG A 167 2.76 -0.01 -43.76
N ARG A 168 2.02 -1.12 -43.84
CA ARG A 168 2.21 -2.20 -44.82
C ARG A 168 1.61 -1.89 -46.19
N ARG A 169 0.63 -1.00 -46.29
CA ARG A 169 0.14 -0.45 -47.58
C ARG A 169 1.03 0.64 -48.16
N HIS A 170 2.09 1.03 -47.44
CA HIS A 170 3.16 1.89 -47.96
C HIS A 170 4.53 1.20 -47.88
N PRO A 171 4.82 0.18 -48.69
CA PRO A 171 6.19 -0.19 -48.98
C PRO A 171 6.67 0.57 -50.24
N CYS A 172 7.90 1.08 -50.12
CA CYS A 172 8.78 1.53 -51.20
C CYS A 172 8.55 2.95 -51.75
N LYS A 173 9.34 3.90 -51.25
CA LYS A 173 10.24 4.66 -52.12
C LYS A 173 11.54 4.94 -51.37
N ASN A 174 12.63 4.46 -51.98
CA ASN A 174 14.00 4.57 -51.51
C ASN A 174 14.43 6.05 -51.35
N PRO A 175 15.42 6.30 -50.48
CA PRO A 175 15.93 7.64 -50.23
C PRO A 175 16.78 8.08 -51.43
N ASP A 176 16.58 9.31 -51.88
CA ASP A 176 17.67 10.24 -52.18
C ASP A 176 17.11 11.54 -52.77
N GLN A 177 17.51 12.64 -52.12
CA GLN A 177 17.56 14.01 -52.61
C GLN A 177 16.26 14.78 -52.85
N ALA A 178 16.40 16.10 -52.69
CA ALA A 178 15.46 17.19 -52.91
C ALA A 178 14.34 17.30 -51.85
N ALA A 179 14.51 18.11 -50.82
CA ALA A 179 14.32 19.57 -50.85
C ALA A 179 12.91 19.98 -51.31
N VAL A 180 12.36 20.96 -50.58
CA VAL A 180 11.18 21.77 -50.95
C VAL A 180 9.82 21.15 -50.59
N THR A 181 9.41 21.34 -49.33
CA THR A 181 8.19 22.07 -48.89
C THR A 181 7.76 21.59 -47.50
N ARG A 182 8.04 22.39 -46.45
CA ARG A 182 7.28 22.36 -45.20
C ARG A 182 6.45 23.65 -45.14
N PRO A 183 5.13 23.59 -44.89
CA PRO A 183 4.34 24.80 -44.62
C PRO A 183 4.75 25.35 -43.25
N LEU A 184 5.21 26.60 -43.26
CA LEU A 184 5.45 27.45 -42.09
C LEU A 184 4.10 27.87 -41.51
N ILE A 185 3.71 27.41 -40.32
CA ILE A 185 2.72 28.11 -39.50
C ILE A 185 3.16 28.11 -38.03
N ALA A 186 3.54 29.34 -37.64
CA ALA A 186 3.66 29.95 -36.32
C ALA A 186 4.46 29.22 -35.23
N ALA A 187 5.78 29.35 -35.31
CA ALA A 187 6.56 29.66 -34.12
C ALA A 187 6.38 31.17 -33.88
N ASP A 188 5.94 31.54 -32.67
CA ASP A 188 5.90 32.94 -32.25
C ASP A 188 7.27 33.58 -32.45
N LEU A 189 7.24 34.63 -33.25
CA LEU A 189 8.37 35.35 -33.78
C LEU A 189 8.96 36.24 -32.67
N ASN A 190 9.78 35.69 -31.76
CA ASN A 190 10.76 36.52 -31.05
C ASN A 190 11.99 35.85 -30.41
N ASN A 191 12.30 34.56 -30.64
CA ASN A 191 13.57 33.99 -30.15
C ASN A 191 14.24 33.11 -31.21
N SER A 192 15.10 33.72 -32.02
CA SER A 192 15.85 33.07 -33.09
C SER A 192 17.11 32.36 -32.57
N VAL A 193 16.95 31.32 -31.75
CA VAL A 193 18.01 30.34 -31.48
C VAL A 193 17.38 28.96 -31.61
N ALA A 194 17.72 28.24 -32.69
CA ALA A 194 17.35 26.84 -32.79
C ALA A 194 17.99 26.09 -31.61
N PRO A 195 17.23 25.35 -30.79
CA PRO A 195 17.76 24.67 -29.62
C PRO A 195 18.78 23.62 -30.09
N SER A 196 20.05 23.92 -29.86
CA SER A 196 21.19 23.08 -30.27
C SER A 196 21.50 21.99 -29.25
N ASP A 197 20.89 22.10 -28.06
CA ASP A 197 21.07 21.19 -26.95
C ASP A 197 20.14 19.97 -27.08
N PRO A 198 20.67 18.74 -27.12
CA PRO A 198 19.88 17.51 -27.07
C PRO A 198 18.88 17.47 -25.91
N VAL A 199 19.17 18.14 -24.80
CA VAL A 199 18.29 18.23 -23.62
C VAL A 199 17.09 19.12 -23.90
N GLU A 200 17.28 20.30 -24.48
CA GLU A 200 16.18 21.19 -24.89
C GLU A 200 15.31 20.54 -25.97
N MET A 201 15.94 19.87 -26.94
CA MET A 201 15.25 19.10 -27.98
C MET A 201 14.42 17.97 -27.38
N ARG A 202 14.91 17.27 -26.35
CA ARG A 202 14.12 16.25 -25.64
C ARG A 202 12.96 16.88 -24.88
N ARG A 203 13.14 18.03 -24.21
CA ARG A 203 12.07 18.73 -23.48
C ARG A 203 10.93 19.22 -24.39
N LEU A 204 11.24 19.61 -25.62
CA LEU A 204 10.23 19.99 -26.62
C LEU A 204 9.41 18.79 -27.12
N ASN A 205 10.05 17.62 -27.25
CA ASN A 205 9.41 16.41 -27.77
C ASN A 205 8.72 15.57 -26.67
N PHE A 206 9.11 15.73 -25.41
CA PHE A 206 8.60 14.97 -24.26
C PHE A 206 8.19 15.94 -23.14
N GLN A 207 6.98 16.49 -23.26
CA GLN A 207 6.37 17.27 -22.18
C GLN A 207 5.88 16.32 -21.07
N THR A 208 6.37 16.51 -19.85
CA THR A 208 5.82 15.82 -18.68
C THR A 208 4.57 16.56 -18.18
N PRO A 209 3.63 15.88 -17.48
CA PRO A 209 2.48 16.56 -16.87
C PRO A 209 2.86 17.76 -15.99
N GLY A 210 4.00 17.68 -15.29
CA GLY A 210 4.55 18.80 -14.52
C GLY A 210 4.97 20.00 -15.35
N MET A 211 5.41 19.81 -16.61
CA MET A 211 5.74 20.93 -17.52
C MET A 211 4.49 21.66 -18.04
N ILE A 212 3.31 21.04 -17.95
CA ILE A 212 2.04 21.68 -18.35
C ILE A 212 1.56 22.64 -17.24
N SER A 213 1.74 22.26 -15.97
CA SER A 213 1.38 23.11 -14.82
C SER A 213 2.47 24.12 -14.46
N HIS A 214 3.74 23.84 -14.80
CA HIS A 214 4.89 24.68 -14.48
C HIS A 214 5.65 25.06 -15.77
N PRO A 215 5.24 26.14 -16.46
CA PRO A 215 5.85 26.55 -17.72
C PRO A 215 7.28 27.10 -17.52
N PRO A 216 8.13 27.08 -18.55
CA PRO A 216 9.44 27.72 -18.50
C PRO A 216 9.33 29.21 -18.13
N ILE A 217 10.25 29.67 -17.27
CA ILE A 217 10.28 31.05 -16.78
C ILE A 217 11.33 31.84 -17.58
N SER A 218 10.93 32.98 -18.14
CA SER A 218 11.87 33.86 -18.84
C SER A 218 12.90 34.44 -17.85
N VAL A 219 14.14 34.64 -18.31
CA VAL A 219 15.21 35.19 -17.45
C VAL A 219 14.84 36.56 -16.89
N THR A 220 14.12 37.38 -17.68
CA THR A 220 13.63 38.69 -17.28
C THR A 220 12.61 38.64 -16.13
N GLU A 221 11.83 37.57 -16.05
CA GLU A 221 10.78 37.39 -15.03
C GLU A 221 11.23 36.56 -13.84
N LEU A 222 12.41 35.95 -13.89
CA LEU A 222 12.93 35.03 -12.87
C LEU A 222 12.94 35.65 -11.47
N ALA A 223 13.42 36.90 -11.35
CA ALA A 223 13.46 37.59 -10.06
C ALA A 223 12.05 37.79 -9.47
N ALA A 224 11.11 38.27 -10.27
CA ALA A 224 9.72 38.46 -9.85
C ALA A 224 9.01 37.11 -9.58
N HIS A 225 9.41 36.04 -10.25
CA HIS A 225 8.91 34.69 -9.99
C HIS A 225 9.41 34.17 -8.63
N ILE A 226 10.71 34.29 -8.32
CA ILE A 226 11.28 33.88 -7.02
C ILE A 226 10.63 34.63 -5.86
N GLU A 227 10.42 35.94 -5.98
CA GLU A 227 9.74 36.72 -4.94
C GLU A 227 8.29 36.25 -4.71
N ARG A 228 7.58 35.87 -5.77
CA ARG A 228 6.24 35.26 -5.65
C ARG A 228 6.28 33.89 -4.97
N LEU A 229 7.32 33.09 -5.19
CA LEU A 229 7.47 31.78 -4.55
C LEU A 229 7.82 31.89 -3.06
N LYS A 230 8.65 32.87 -2.69
CA LYS A 230 9.05 33.16 -1.30
C LYS A 230 7.94 33.80 -0.47
N ALA A 231 7.00 34.50 -1.11
CA ALA A 231 5.89 35.15 -0.42
C ALA A 231 5.10 34.15 0.44
N GLY A 232 4.73 34.57 1.66
CA GLY A 232 4.01 33.71 2.60
C GLY A 232 4.88 32.56 3.12
N ASP A 233 6.11 32.86 3.54
CA ASP A 233 7.06 31.91 4.14
C ASP A 233 7.35 30.69 3.25
N ASN A 234 7.66 30.96 1.97
CA ASN A 234 7.95 29.94 0.96
C ASN A 234 6.80 28.96 0.67
N LEU A 235 5.55 29.32 0.99
CA LEU A 235 4.39 28.43 0.80
C LEU A 235 4.31 27.89 -0.64
N LYS A 236 4.45 28.76 -1.64
CA LYS A 236 4.39 28.34 -3.05
C LYS A 236 5.62 27.55 -3.46
N PHE A 237 6.78 27.88 -2.89
CA PHE A 237 8.01 27.09 -3.06
C PHE A 237 7.81 25.64 -2.59
N SER A 238 7.23 25.45 -1.40
CA SER A 238 6.94 24.13 -0.85
C SER A 238 5.90 23.39 -1.69
N GLN A 239 4.81 24.05 -2.09
CA GLN A 239 3.79 23.43 -2.95
C GLN A 239 4.34 22.99 -4.30
N GLU A 240 5.18 23.80 -4.93
CA GLU A 240 5.80 23.47 -6.20
C GLU A 240 6.80 22.31 -6.05
N TYR A 241 7.65 22.34 -5.02
CA TYR A 241 8.61 21.27 -4.73
C TYR A 241 7.94 19.91 -4.47
N GLU A 242 6.90 19.89 -3.63
CA GLU A 242 6.16 18.65 -3.31
C GLU A 242 5.36 18.13 -4.53
N SER A 243 5.11 18.96 -5.54
CA SER A 243 4.46 18.53 -6.79
C SER A 243 5.38 17.85 -7.80
N ILE A 244 6.69 17.76 -7.51
CA ILE A 244 7.66 17.13 -8.41
C ILE A 244 7.48 15.61 -8.37
N GLU A 245 6.76 15.09 -9.36
CA GLU A 245 6.58 13.64 -9.55
C GLU A 245 7.21 13.19 -10.88
N PRO A 246 8.13 12.21 -10.88
CA PRO A 246 8.73 11.69 -12.12
C PRO A 246 7.73 10.87 -12.96
N GLY A 247 6.60 10.44 -12.39
CA GLY A 247 5.53 9.72 -13.08
C GLY A 247 5.91 8.33 -13.61
N GLN A 248 7.14 7.88 -13.36
CA GLN A 248 7.69 6.60 -13.81
C GLN A 248 8.09 5.75 -12.61
N GLN A 249 7.90 4.44 -12.71
CA GLN A 249 8.39 3.48 -11.73
C GLN A 249 9.85 3.11 -12.05
N PHE A 250 10.68 3.03 -11.02
CA PHE A 250 12.09 2.68 -11.13
C PHE A 250 12.39 1.42 -10.31
N THR A 251 13.39 0.66 -10.74
CA THR A 251 13.97 -0.46 -10.00
C THR A 251 15.36 -0.09 -9.50
N TRP A 252 15.82 -0.79 -8.46
CA TRP A 252 17.12 -0.55 -7.82
C TRP A 252 17.72 -1.85 -7.29
N ASP A 253 17.53 -2.94 -8.03
CA ASP A 253 17.86 -4.28 -7.59
C ASP A 253 19.35 -4.43 -7.32
N HIS A 254 20.21 -3.80 -8.15
CA HIS A 254 21.66 -3.85 -7.96
C HIS A 254 22.11 -3.13 -6.69
N SER A 255 21.46 -2.01 -6.36
CA SER A 255 21.70 -1.26 -5.12
C SER A 255 21.31 -2.06 -3.87
N ASN A 256 20.34 -2.97 -4.01
CA ASN A 256 19.80 -3.79 -2.93
C ASN A 256 20.44 -5.18 -2.78
N MET A 257 21.36 -5.58 -3.67
CA MET A 257 22.12 -6.82 -3.50
C MET A 257 22.93 -6.78 -2.20
N ASP A 258 22.97 -7.89 -1.46
CA ASP A 258 23.64 -7.93 -0.15
C ASP A 258 25.13 -7.57 -0.23
N VAL A 259 25.80 -7.92 -1.33
CA VAL A 259 27.20 -7.55 -1.60
C VAL A 259 27.40 -6.05 -1.91
N ASN A 260 26.34 -5.34 -2.29
CA ASN A 260 26.39 -3.93 -2.71
C ASN A 260 25.85 -2.96 -1.66
N LYS A 261 25.00 -3.41 -0.73
CA LYS A 261 24.54 -2.62 0.43
C LYS A 261 25.66 -1.86 1.16
N PRO A 262 26.82 -2.46 1.51
CA PRO A 262 27.88 -1.73 2.21
C PRO A 262 28.59 -0.68 1.33
N LYS A 263 28.40 -0.72 0.00
CA LYS A 263 28.95 0.27 -0.95
C LYS A 263 28.09 1.54 -1.02
N ASN A 264 26.92 1.54 -0.38
CA ASN A 264 26.05 2.71 -0.26
C ASN A 264 26.36 3.47 1.03
N ARG A 265 26.72 4.75 0.92
CA ARG A 265 26.96 5.61 2.10
C ARG A 265 25.71 5.73 2.99
N TYR A 266 24.55 5.80 2.36
CA TYR A 266 23.25 5.85 3.02
C TYR A 266 22.33 4.79 2.39
N ALA A 267 21.65 4.00 3.20
CA ALA A 267 20.80 2.91 2.69
C ALA A 267 19.56 3.41 1.91
N ASN A 268 19.13 4.64 2.16
CA ASN A 268 18.02 5.30 1.48
C ASN A 268 18.45 6.17 0.28
N VAL A 269 19.75 6.22 -0.03
CA VAL A 269 20.29 6.92 -1.21
C VAL A 269 20.95 5.88 -2.10
N ILE A 270 20.32 5.58 -3.22
CA ILE A 270 20.57 4.40 -4.06
C ILE A 270 20.56 4.78 -5.55
N ALA A 271 21.18 3.96 -6.37
CA ALA A 271 21.18 4.15 -7.83
C ALA A 271 20.04 3.35 -8.49
N TYR A 272 19.30 4.01 -9.40
CA TYR A 272 18.30 3.35 -10.25
C TYR A 272 18.95 2.52 -11.36
N ASP A 273 18.42 1.32 -11.63
CA ASP A 273 19.06 0.36 -12.53
C ASP A 273 19.18 0.86 -13.98
N HIS A 274 18.18 1.60 -14.47
CA HIS A 274 18.12 2.07 -15.85
C HIS A 274 19.13 3.17 -16.20
N SER A 275 19.66 3.86 -15.18
CA SER A 275 20.59 4.99 -15.35
C SER A 275 21.86 4.84 -14.53
N ARG A 276 22.09 3.70 -13.87
CA ARG A 276 23.30 3.47 -13.08
C ARG A 276 24.55 3.43 -13.95
N VAL A 277 25.66 3.88 -13.41
CA VAL A 277 26.97 3.64 -14.00
C VAL A 277 27.36 2.17 -13.79
N ILE A 278 27.83 1.50 -14.84
CA ILE A 278 28.23 0.09 -14.81
C ILE A 278 29.74 0.03 -14.93
N LEU A 279 30.41 -0.48 -13.90
CA LEU A 279 31.86 -0.69 -13.91
C LEU A 279 32.21 -1.98 -14.68
N PRO A 280 33.43 -2.09 -15.23
CA PRO A 280 33.93 -3.37 -15.73
C PRO A 280 33.87 -4.45 -14.64
N SER A 281 33.31 -5.61 -14.95
CA SER A 281 33.20 -6.72 -14.00
C SER A 281 34.55 -7.40 -13.80
N GLU A 282 34.88 -7.73 -12.55
CA GLU A 282 36.04 -8.55 -12.19
C GLU A 282 35.63 -10.02 -12.07
N ASP A 283 36.44 -10.92 -12.65
CA ASP A 283 36.16 -12.36 -12.68
C ASP A 283 36.02 -12.95 -11.27
N GLY A 284 34.87 -13.59 -11.02
CA GLY A 284 34.58 -14.25 -9.74
C GLY A 284 34.17 -13.31 -8.60
N VAL A 285 34.14 -11.99 -8.81
CA VAL A 285 33.74 -11.00 -7.79
C VAL A 285 32.32 -10.50 -8.05
N LEU A 286 31.36 -11.05 -7.31
CA LEU A 286 29.95 -10.63 -7.42
C LEU A 286 29.77 -9.17 -6.99
N GLY A 287 29.09 -8.37 -7.84
CA GLY A 287 28.82 -6.96 -7.60
C GLY A 287 30.02 -6.03 -7.88
N SER A 288 31.08 -6.51 -8.50
CA SER A 288 32.22 -5.68 -8.95
C SER A 288 31.81 -4.58 -9.93
N ASP A 289 30.72 -4.78 -10.67
CA ASP A 289 30.15 -3.85 -11.63
C ASP A 289 29.39 -2.67 -10.98
N TYR A 290 29.19 -2.70 -9.66
CA TYR A 290 28.33 -1.77 -8.94
C TYR A 290 29.08 -0.60 -8.31
N ILE A 291 28.62 0.60 -8.62
CA ILE A 291 28.90 1.86 -7.92
C ILE A 291 27.58 2.62 -7.73
N ASN A 292 27.41 3.29 -6.60
CA ASN A 292 26.25 4.15 -6.35
C ASN A 292 26.42 5.48 -7.11
N ALA A 293 26.09 5.47 -8.40
CA ALA A 293 26.16 6.62 -9.30
C ALA A 293 25.16 6.47 -10.47
N ASN A 294 24.62 7.59 -10.95
CA ASN A 294 23.74 7.67 -12.13
C ASN A 294 24.29 8.70 -13.13
N TYR A 295 23.99 8.54 -14.43
CA TYR A 295 24.39 9.46 -15.51
C TYR A 295 23.71 10.83 -15.45
#